data_AF-A0A9E1MZR0-F1
#
_entry.id   AF-A0A9E1MZR0-F1
#
_cell.length_a   1.000
_cell.length_b   1.000
_cell.length_c   1.000
_cell.angle_alpha   90.00
_cell.angle_beta   90.00
_cell.angle_gamma   90.00
#
_symmetry.space_group_name_H-M   'P 1'
#
loop_
_entity.id
_entity.type
_entity.pdbx_description
1 polymer ?
#
loop_
_entity_poly.entity_id
_entity_poly.type
_entity_poly.pdbx_seq_one_letter_code
_entity_poly.pdbx_strand_id
1 'polypeptide(L)'
;MPHLDLELKSKMSSFRRIAIGTWKTTYDPSIYGAMTVKMDDLIRYMNEFNQKTGRHITITHIMAKAVASTLEQMPDANAILRFNRIYVRKSIGVFFQVALTDDETGELDLSGATIHDANQKSLVEIHDEFSEQVKKVR
;
A
#
# COMPACT_ATOMS: atom_id res chain seq x y z
N MET A 1 -8.27 -14.95 10.61
CA MET A 1 -7.77 -14.50 9.29
C MET A 1 -7.24 -15.68 8.48
N PRO A 2 -8.12 -16.52 7.91
CA PRO A 2 -7.72 -17.62 7.03
C PRO A 2 -7.37 -17.17 5.59
N HIS A 3 -7.43 -15.88 5.26
CA HIS A 3 -7.34 -15.36 3.88
C HIS A 3 -6.01 -14.69 3.51
N LEU A 4 -4.96 -14.79 4.34
CA LEU A 4 -3.65 -14.24 4.01
C LEU A 4 -2.69 -15.37 3.65
N ASP A 5 -2.06 -15.29 2.49
CA ASP A 5 -0.95 -16.17 2.13
C ASP A 5 0.34 -15.66 2.78
N LEU A 6 0.90 -16.50 3.65
CA LEU A 6 1.93 -16.13 4.61
C LEU A 6 3.07 -17.15 4.60
N GLU A 7 4.29 -16.64 4.73
CA GLU A 7 5.49 -17.44 4.95
C GLU A 7 6.10 -17.11 6.31
N LEU A 8 6.45 -18.14 7.09
CA LEU A 8 7.12 -17.95 8.37
C LEU A 8 8.52 -17.38 8.15
N LYS A 9 8.83 -16.25 8.81
CA LYS A 9 10.17 -15.68 8.76
C LYS A 9 11.15 -16.52 9.58
N SER A 10 11.89 -17.40 8.90
CA SER A 10 12.82 -18.35 9.53
C SER A 10 14.08 -17.68 10.09
N LYS A 11 14.59 -16.64 9.43
CA LYS A 11 15.79 -15.90 9.85
C LYS A 11 15.42 -14.58 10.52
N MET A 12 15.74 -14.45 11.80
CA MET A 12 15.53 -13.24 12.59
C MET A 12 16.83 -12.75 13.21
N SER A 13 17.00 -11.43 13.28
CA SER A 13 18.09 -10.84 14.06
C SER A 13 17.94 -11.19 15.54
N SER A 14 19.06 -11.19 16.28
CA SER A 14 19.04 -11.39 17.73
C SER A 14 18.15 -10.35 18.43
N PHE A 15 18.18 -9.10 17.97
CA PHE A 15 17.29 -8.05 18.45
C PHE A 15 15.80 -8.41 18.31
N ARG A 16 15.36 -8.87 17.13
CA ARG A 16 13.94 -9.27 16.92
C ARG A 16 13.54 -10.46 17.80
N ARG A 17 14.43 -11.44 17.98
CA ARG A 17 14.18 -12.58 18.89
C ARG A 17 13.97 -12.12 20.33
N ILE A 18 14.82 -11.23 20.82
CA ILE A 18 14.70 -10.66 22.16
C ILE A 18 13.41 -9.83 22.25
N ALA A 19 13.19 -8.90 21.32
CA ALA A 19 12.03 -8.00 21.34
C ALA A 19 10.69 -8.75 21.41
N ILE A 20 10.50 -9.80 20.61
CA ILE A 20 9.27 -10.61 20.64
C ILE A 20 9.06 -11.29 22.02
N GLY A 21 10.14 -11.70 22.69
CA GLY A 21 10.06 -12.32 24.02
C GLY A 21 9.93 -11.32 25.17
N THR A 22 10.38 -10.08 24.98
CA THR A 22 10.38 -9.03 26.02
C THR A 22 9.01 -8.36 26.17
N TRP A 23 8.32 -8.08 25.06
CA TRP A 23 7.10 -7.27 25.08
C TRP A 23 5.84 -8.14 25.05
N LYS A 24 4.95 -7.95 26.04
CA LYS A 24 3.67 -8.68 26.15
C LYS A 24 2.62 -8.17 25.13
N THR A 25 2.63 -6.88 24.85
CA THR A 25 1.72 -6.20 23.91
C THR A 25 2.45 -4.99 23.31
N THR A 26 2.01 -4.53 22.14
CA THR A 26 2.55 -3.35 21.47
C THR A 26 1.97 -2.03 21.98
N TYR A 27 0.82 -2.04 22.68
CA TYR A 27 -0.05 -0.89 22.95
C TYR A 27 -0.32 -0.04 21.70
N ASP A 28 0.62 0.84 21.32
CA ASP A 28 0.68 1.53 20.04
C ASP A 28 2.07 1.31 19.39
N PRO A 29 2.16 0.49 18.32
CA PRO A 29 3.42 0.23 17.62
C PRO A 29 3.79 1.33 16.59
N SER A 30 3.11 2.48 16.58
CA SER A 30 3.28 3.49 15.53
C SER A 30 4.62 4.20 15.61
N ILE A 31 5.29 4.32 14.46
CA ILE A 31 6.49 5.12 14.26
C ILE A 31 6.23 6.06 13.09
N TYR A 32 6.49 7.36 13.28
CA TYR A 32 6.30 8.37 12.26
C TYR A 32 7.64 8.78 11.65
N GLY A 33 7.68 8.83 10.32
CA GLY A 33 8.79 9.37 9.55
C GLY A 33 8.27 10.37 8.54
N ALA A 34 9.06 11.41 8.25
CA ALA A 34 8.73 12.41 7.25
C ALA A 34 9.87 12.50 6.23
N MET A 35 9.51 12.69 4.97
CA MET A 35 10.45 12.98 3.89
C MET A 35 9.86 13.99 2.92
N THR A 36 10.73 14.75 2.26
CA THR A 36 10.35 15.67 1.18
C THR A 36 11.04 15.22 -0.09
N VAL A 37 10.26 15.05 -1.16
CA VAL A 37 10.76 14.59 -2.46
C VAL A 37 10.45 15.66 -3.49
N LYS A 38 11.44 16.02 -4.32
CA LYS A 38 11.24 16.92 -5.47
C LYS A 38 10.47 16.17 -6.56
N MET A 39 9.41 16.78 -7.07
CA MET A 39 8.45 16.11 -7.96
C MET A 39 8.44 16.66 -9.39
N ASP A 40 9.26 17.66 -9.71
CA ASP A 40 9.24 18.36 -11.01
C ASP A 40 9.30 17.39 -12.20
N ASP A 41 10.24 16.44 -12.17
CA ASP A 41 10.41 15.45 -13.23
C ASP A 41 9.25 14.47 -13.29
N LEU A 42 8.67 14.10 -12.15
CA LEU A 42 7.51 13.22 -12.09
C LEU A 42 6.27 13.90 -12.66
N ILE A 43 6.06 15.17 -12.33
CA ILE A 43 4.95 15.97 -12.86
C ILE A 43 5.08 16.09 -14.38
N ARG A 44 6.28 16.39 -14.89
CA ARG A 44 6.54 16.42 -16.34
C ARG A 44 6.23 15.06 -17.00
N TYR A 45 6.72 13.97 -16.41
CA TYR A 45 6.44 12.62 -16.88
C TYR A 45 4.94 12.31 -16.92
N MET A 46 4.20 12.60 -15.85
CA MET A 46 2.75 12.35 -15.79
C MET A 46 2.00 13.14 -16.87
N ASN A 47 2.37 14.40 -17.10
CA ASN A 47 1.75 15.22 -18.14
C ASN A 47 1.96 14.63 -19.54
N GLU A 48 3.20 14.24 -19.87
CA GLU A 48 3.51 13.60 -21.15
C GLU A 48 2.82 12.23 -21.30
N PHE A 49 2.78 11.44 -20.22
CA PHE A 49 2.10 10.15 -20.21
C PHE A 49 0.60 10.32 -20.48
N ASN A 50 -0.04 11.27 -19.80
CA ASN A 50 -1.47 11.57 -19.95
C ASN A 50 -1.78 11.99 -21.39
N GLN A 51 -0.95 12.83 -22.00
CA GLN A 51 -1.12 13.27 -23.40
C GLN A 51 -0.97 12.12 -24.40
N LYS A 52 0.02 11.24 -24.20
CA LYS A 52 0.31 10.13 -25.13
C LYS A 52 -0.70 8.99 -25.04
N THR A 53 -1.18 8.70 -23.83
CA THR A 53 -2.03 7.52 -23.57
C THR A 53 -3.52 7.84 -23.46
N GLY A 54 -3.89 9.11 -23.26
CA GLY A 54 -5.26 9.52 -22.95
C GLY A 54 -5.74 9.08 -21.56
N ARG A 55 -4.86 8.47 -20.73
CA ARG A 55 -5.18 8.00 -19.39
C ARG A 55 -4.65 8.98 -18.36
N HIS A 56 -5.55 9.54 -17.56
CA HIS A 56 -5.22 10.58 -16.58
C HIS A 56 -4.66 9.94 -15.30
N ILE A 57 -3.35 9.68 -15.28
CA ILE A 57 -2.67 9.25 -14.07
C ILE A 57 -2.42 10.43 -13.14
N THR A 58 -2.39 10.12 -11.85
CA THR A 58 -2.17 11.05 -10.74
C THR A 58 -1.10 10.49 -9.82
N ILE A 59 -0.65 11.30 -8.86
CA ILE A 59 0.31 10.86 -7.84
C ILE A 59 -0.17 9.59 -7.12
N THR A 60 -1.48 9.42 -6.90
CA THR A 60 -2.06 8.23 -6.27
C THR A 60 -1.72 6.94 -7.03
N HIS A 61 -1.83 6.97 -8.35
CA HIS A 61 -1.49 5.83 -9.22
C HIS A 61 0.02 5.54 -9.17
N ILE A 62 0.85 6.58 -9.17
CA ILE A 62 2.30 6.44 -9.01
C ILE A 62 2.65 5.83 -7.65
N MET A 63 1.97 6.26 -6.58
CA MET A 63 2.18 5.75 -5.23
C MET A 63 1.83 4.27 -5.10
N ALA A 64 0.83 3.77 -5.84
CA ALA A 64 0.53 2.34 -5.89
C ALA A 64 1.77 1.55 -6.35
N LYS A 65 2.38 2.00 -7.45
CA LYS A 65 3.62 1.40 -7.99
C LYS A 65 4.78 1.55 -7.01
N ALA A 66 5.03 2.76 -6.52
CA ALA A 66 6.19 3.09 -5.71
C ALA A 66 6.19 2.34 -4.37
N VAL A 67 5.05 2.31 -3.67
CA VAL A 67 4.89 1.59 -2.40
C VAL A 67 5.01 0.10 -2.62
N ALA A 68 4.34 -0.46 -3.64
CA ALA A 68 4.44 -1.88 -3.92
C ALA A 68 5.87 -2.31 -4.23
N SER A 69 6.58 -1.56 -5.07
CA SER A 69 8.00 -1.82 -5.38
C SER A 69 8.91 -1.67 -4.16
N THR A 70 8.58 -0.76 -3.24
CA THR A 70 9.31 -0.61 -1.97
C THR A 70 9.11 -1.82 -1.06
N LEU A 71 7.87 -2.31 -0.95
CA LEU A 71 7.54 -3.49 -0.15
C LEU A 71 8.14 -4.78 -0.73
N GLU A 72 8.28 -4.86 -2.05
CA GLU A 72 9.00 -5.96 -2.71
C GLU A 72 10.50 -5.96 -2.35
N GLN A 73 11.13 -4.79 -2.32
CA GLN A 73 12.54 -4.63 -1.93
C GLN A 73 12.78 -4.73 -0.42
N MET A 74 11.76 -4.43 0.39
CA MET A 74 11.80 -4.54 1.85
C MET A 74 10.67 -5.44 2.37
N PRO A 75 10.76 -6.78 2.21
CA PRO A 75 9.70 -7.70 2.62
C PRO A 75 9.38 -7.66 4.12
N ASP A 76 10.33 -7.20 4.93
CA ASP A 76 10.14 -7.01 6.38
C ASP A 76 9.07 -5.98 6.71
N ALA A 77 8.82 -5.01 5.83
CA ALA A 77 7.75 -4.05 5.95
C ALA A 77 6.39 -4.63 5.52
N ASN A 78 6.37 -5.72 4.74
CA ASN A 78 5.16 -6.44 4.32
C ASN A 78 4.93 -7.70 5.19
N ALA A 79 5.01 -7.54 6.51
CA ALA A 79 4.92 -8.65 7.46
C ALA A 79 3.87 -8.41 8.55
N ILE A 80 3.45 -9.49 9.20
CA ILE A 80 2.59 -9.45 10.38
C ILE A 80 3.23 -10.20 11.54
N LEU A 81 2.95 -9.76 12.77
CA LEU A 81 3.27 -10.52 13.98
C LEU A 81 2.01 -11.29 14.42
N ARG A 82 2.11 -12.62 14.46
CA ARG A 82 1.01 -13.50 14.89
C ARG A 82 1.55 -14.60 15.80
N PHE A 83 0.96 -14.75 16.98
CA PHE A 83 1.36 -15.76 17.97
C PHE A 83 2.88 -15.78 18.23
N ASN A 84 3.46 -14.59 18.49
CA ASN A 84 4.89 -14.40 18.72
C ASN A 84 5.80 -14.87 17.58
N ARG A 85 5.28 -14.90 16.35
CA ARG A 85 6.03 -15.24 15.14
C ARG A 85 5.78 -14.21 14.06
N ILE A 86 6.84 -13.86 13.33
CA ILE A 86 6.77 -12.96 12.18
C ILE A 86 6.44 -13.78 10.94
N TYR A 87 5.42 -13.36 10.21
CA TYR A 87 5.03 -13.91 8.93
C TYR A 87 5.15 -12.84 7.85
N VAL A 88 5.86 -13.13 6.77
CA VAL A 88 5.94 -12.26 5.59
C VAL A 88 4.75 -12.59 4.69
N ARG A 89 4.06 -11.58 4.17
CA ARG A 89 2.97 -11.75 3.20
C ARG A 89 3.56 -12.06 1.83
N LYS A 90 3.01 -13.04 1.12
CA LYS A 90 3.47 -13.40 -0.23
C LYS A 90 2.97 -12.45 -1.32
N SER A 91 1.81 -11.85 -1.10
CA SER A 91 1.24 -10.83 -1.99
C SER A 91 1.42 -9.43 -1.41
N ILE A 92 1.44 -8.44 -2.31
CA ILE A 92 1.53 -7.03 -1.94
C ILE A 92 0.18 -6.39 -2.25
N GLY A 93 -0.43 -5.75 -1.26
CA GLY A 93 -1.67 -4.99 -1.44
C GLY A 93 -1.47 -3.57 -0.95
N VAL A 94 -1.73 -2.58 -1.80
CA VAL A 94 -1.70 -1.17 -1.44
C VAL A 94 -3.14 -0.68 -1.33
N PHE A 95 -3.55 -0.34 -0.11
CA PHE A 95 -4.89 0.18 0.18
C PHE A 95 -4.90 1.70 0.09
N PHE A 96 -5.90 2.24 -0.61
CA PHE A 96 -6.15 3.66 -0.77
C PHE A 96 -7.49 4.02 -0.16
N GLN A 97 -7.48 5.03 0.71
CA GLN A 97 -8.72 5.60 1.24
C GLN A 97 -9.43 6.42 0.18
N VAL A 98 -10.74 6.22 0.06
CA VAL A 98 -11.62 6.94 -0.86
C VAL A 98 -12.66 7.65 0.00
N ALA A 99 -12.64 8.99 -0.04
CA ALA A 99 -13.66 9.80 0.59
C ALA A 99 -14.96 9.74 -0.22
N LEU A 100 -16.05 9.48 0.47
CA LEU A 100 -17.41 9.44 -0.04
C LEU A 100 -18.21 10.53 0.67
N THR A 101 -19.16 11.10 -0.05
CA THR A 101 -20.14 12.02 0.52
C THR A 101 -21.50 11.41 0.25
N ASP A 102 -22.28 11.25 1.31
CA ASP A 102 -23.66 10.79 1.18
C ASP A 102 -24.50 11.90 0.53
N ASP A 103 -25.15 11.58 -0.58
CA ASP A 103 -25.88 12.57 -1.40
C ASP A 103 -27.14 13.12 -0.71
N GLU A 104 -27.70 12.41 0.27
CA GLU A 104 -28.93 12.80 0.97
C GLU A 104 -28.64 13.61 2.24
N THR A 105 -27.64 13.18 3.00
CA THR A 105 -27.29 13.74 4.32
C THR A 105 -26.11 14.70 4.27
N GLY A 106 -25.28 14.62 3.23
CA GLY A 106 -24.03 15.38 3.11
C GLY A 106 -22.92 14.87 4.04
N GLU A 107 -23.10 13.74 4.73
CA GLU A 107 -22.11 13.18 5.65
C GLU A 107 -20.90 12.62 4.88
N LEU A 108 -19.71 12.76 5.48
CA LEU A 108 -18.47 12.25 4.94
C LEU A 108 -18.17 10.85 5.48
N ASP A 109 -17.96 9.89 4.58
CA ASP A 109 -17.53 8.54 4.90
C ASP A 109 -16.20 8.21 4.21
N LEU A 110 -15.50 7.19 4.73
CA LEU A 110 -14.23 6.69 4.20
C LEU A 110 -14.37 5.21 3.84
N SER A 111 -14.34 4.94 2.53
CA SER A 111 -14.15 3.59 2.01
C SER A 111 -12.71 3.42 1.49
N GLY A 112 -12.46 2.39 0.69
CA GLY A 112 -11.18 2.30 0.01
C GLY A 112 -11.06 1.21 -1.04
N ALA A 113 -10.03 1.36 -1.85
CA ALA A 113 -9.67 0.47 -2.94
C ALA A 113 -8.31 -0.17 -2.66
N THR A 114 -8.19 -1.49 -2.80
CA THR A 114 -6.90 -2.17 -2.73
C THR A 114 -6.43 -2.51 -4.13
N ILE A 115 -5.21 -2.10 -4.48
CA ILE A 115 -4.52 -2.53 -5.69
C ILE A 115 -3.51 -3.60 -5.31
N HIS A 116 -3.68 -4.80 -5.85
CA HIS A 116 -2.77 -5.91 -5.60
C HIS A 116 -1.60 -5.89 -6.59
N ASP A 117 -0.42 -6.26 -6.12
CA ASP A 117 0.79 -6.53 -6.92
C ASP A 117 1.09 -5.43 -7.96
N ALA A 118 0.92 -4.17 -7.57
CA ALA A 118 1.15 -3.02 -8.44
C ALA A 118 2.60 -2.95 -8.96
N ASN A 119 3.57 -3.49 -8.21
CA ASN A 119 4.96 -3.67 -8.63
C ASN A 119 5.11 -4.49 -9.93
N GLN A 120 4.14 -5.34 -10.27
CA GLN A 120 4.12 -6.14 -11.50
C GLN A 120 3.27 -5.52 -12.63
N LYS A 121 2.54 -4.42 -12.37
CA LYS A 121 1.61 -3.79 -13.33
C LYS A 121 2.20 -2.56 -14.01
N SER A 122 1.85 -2.33 -15.26
CA SER A 122 2.06 -1.04 -15.93
C SER A 122 1.20 0.05 -15.28
N LEU A 123 1.55 1.32 -15.52
CA LEU A 123 0.75 2.45 -15.05
C LEU A 123 -0.66 2.50 -15.68
N VAL A 124 -0.81 1.96 -16.89
CA VAL A 124 -2.09 1.84 -17.58
C VAL A 124 -3.00 0.84 -16.86
N GLU A 125 -2.47 -0.33 -16.53
CA GLU A 125 -3.21 -1.35 -15.77
C GLU A 125 -3.58 -0.86 -14.37
N ILE A 126 -2.66 -0.16 -13.68
CA ILE A 126 -2.94 0.45 -12.38
C ILE A 126 -4.07 1.48 -12.50
N HIS A 127 -4.06 2.34 -13.51
CA HIS A 127 -5.10 3.33 -13.73
C HIS A 127 -6.48 2.68 -13.90
N ASP A 128 -6.56 1.63 -14.73
CA ASP A 128 -7.84 0.98 -15.02
C ASP A 128 -8.40 0.24 -13.82
N GLU A 129 -7.56 -0.56 -13.17
CA GLU A 129 -7.98 -1.27 -11.97
C GLU A 129 -8.38 -0.31 -10.87
N PHE A 130 -7.63 0.78 -10.66
CA PHE A 130 -7.98 1.79 -9.67
C PHE A 130 -9.34 2.43 -9.98
N SER A 131 -9.57 2.79 -11.24
CA SER A 131 -10.85 3.35 -11.69
C SER A 131 -12.01 2.37 -11.48
N GLU A 132 -11.81 1.09 -11.75
CA GLU A 132 -12.82 0.05 -11.52
C GLU A 132 -13.09 -0.18 -10.02
N GLN A 133 -12.06 -0.20 -9.19
CA GLN A 133 -12.22 -0.40 -7.74
C GLN A 133 -12.91 0.81 -7.08
N VAL A 134 -12.54 2.03 -7.46
CA VAL A 134 -13.18 3.24 -6.95
C VAL A 134 -14.66 3.30 -7.32
N LYS A 135 -15.04 2.85 -8.52
CA LYS A 135 -16.44 2.76 -8.96
C LYS A 135 -17.28 1.76 -8.16
N LYS A 136 -16.66 0.79 -7.47
CA LYS A 136 -17.39 -0.20 -6.64
C LYS A 136 -17.69 0.33 -5.25
N VAL A 137 -16.94 1.33 -4.81
CA VAL A 137 -17.04 1.88 -3.46
C VAL A 137 -17.69 3.26 -3.43
N ARG A 138 -17.80 3.94 -4.57
CA ARG A 138 -18.68 5.09 -4.78
C ARG A 138 -20.04 4.61 -5.23
#